data_AF-A0A7C6XFY3-F1
#
_entry.id   AF-A0A7C6XFY3-F1
#
_cell.length_a   1.000
_cell.length_b   1.000
_cell.length_c   1.000
_cell.angle_alpha   90.00
_cell.angle_beta   90.00
_cell.angle_gamma   90.00
#
_symmetry.space_group_name_H-M   'P 1'
#
loop_
_entity.id
_entity.type
_entity.pdbx_description
1 polymer ?
#
loop_
_entity_poly.entity_id
_entity_poly.type
_entity_poly.pdbx_seq_one_letter_code
_entity_poly.pdbx_strand_id
1 'polypeptide(L)'
;MKYACLFLALIAGAAHAAEVPVIPEETAIPPGETRAFEFGTLPQADTTILLEVQARLNAKAFSGSMFFLRVQLNGKEVKAAKSRTALRLVNKPLISPVAPDLPAAWYGSGGWRVLYGPDFEGARQLGFYEGDPYTLVLDVTDLTNPAAENRLEITNTANPSSLRYAGTEGNLVIRKLTVRTKPGKSPTMAGSDAAAPVINTGQPGAGPASYRGELLPGGGFALAVGGRRWEFTSDFSYPNAGLNRLTAGATPDTTGQPGWKVDARPGKAGGTVIASGPDYRVRRTVRFTARKVEVEDAITNAHADAPLGMLVRHQTSLETLESPVVRLAGNPDPAVDDYYSPSNPSVHVAMPEYALGMLCEDDVFRNQARLYCTSEPPAAGIRTEMLRLAPGETYTLRWSIYPVASRDYYDFINLVRQDWGSNYTVLGPWTFFNPDTILATPVERIREQFRRLGIRYACYCGGWVDRKHDPKRIGFGT
;
A
#
# COMPACT_ATOMS: atom_id res chain seq x y z
N MET A 1 -49.27 -19.96 14.14
CA MET A 1 -49.00 -21.20 14.90
C MET A 1 -48.57 -22.29 13.93
N LYS A 2 -47.24 -22.50 13.80
CA LYS A 2 -46.54 -23.71 13.33
C LYS A 2 -45.06 -23.33 13.26
N TYR A 3 -44.39 -23.49 14.39
CA TYR A 3 -42.93 -23.45 14.49
C TYR A 3 -42.39 -24.72 13.83
N ALA A 4 -41.53 -24.58 12.83
CA ALA A 4 -40.69 -25.67 12.36
C ALA A 4 -39.36 -25.55 13.12
N CYS A 5 -39.15 -26.47 14.06
CA CYS A 5 -37.91 -26.64 14.80
C CYS A 5 -36.76 -26.95 13.86
N LEU A 6 -35.75 -26.09 13.81
CA LEU A 6 -34.45 -26.41 13.23
C LEU A 6 -33.59 -27.05 14.34
N PHE A 7 -33.05 -28.23 14.07
CA PHE A 7 -32.25 -29.02 14.99
C PHE A 7 -30.96 -28.28 15.39
N LEU A 8 -30.74 -28.11 16.70
CA LEU A 8 -29.45 -27.76 17.29
C LEU A 8 -28.57 -29.02 17.31
N ALA A 9 -27.51 -29.06 16.50
CA ALA A 9 -26.47 -30.08 16.62
C ALA A 9 -25.31 -29.52 17.46
N LEU A 10 -25.27 -29.91 18.74
CA LEU A 10 -24.08 -29.77 19.58
C LEU A 10 -23.08 -30.86 19.18
N ILE A 11 -22.10 -30.52 18.34
CA ILE A 11 -20.98 -31.43 18.02
C ILE A 11 -19.79 -31.03 18.89
N ALA A 12 -19.67 -31.68 20.05
CA ALA A 12 -18.41 -31.80 20.77
C ALA A 12 -17.67 -33.02 20.21
N GLY A 13 -16.79 -32.80 19.24
CA GLY A 13 -15.98 -33.84 18.62
C GLY A 13 -14.80 -33.21 17.89
N ALA A 14 -13.66 -33.89 17.86
CA ALA A 14 -12.43 -33.46 17.20
C ALA A 14 -12.72 -32.82 15.82
N ALA A 15 -12.10 -31.67 15.55
CA ALA A 15 -12.37 -30.80 14.40
C ALA A 15 -12.26 -31.53 13.05
N HIS A 16 -13.35 -32.17 12.63
CA HIS A 16 -13.57 -32.54 11.25
C HIS A 16 -13.87 -31.29 10.45
N ALA A 17 -13.41 -31.26 9.20
CA ALA A 17 -13.74 -30.19 8.27
C ALA A 17 -15.26 -30.12 8.11
N ALA A 18 -15.86 -29.06 8.61
CA ALA A 18 -17.29 -28.78 8.51
C ALA A 18 -17.50 -27.76 7.38
N GLU A 19 -18.53 -27.99 6.56
CA GLU A 19 -19.02 -27.01 5.59
C GLU A 19 -20.43 -26.57 6.00
N VAL A 20 -20.59 -25.27 6.26
CA VAL A 20 -21.86 -24.66 6.65
C VAL A 20 -22.33 -23.78 5.50
N PRO A 21 -23.34 -24.20 4.71
CA PRO A 21 -23.95 -23.34 3.71
C PRO A 21 -24.71 -22.20 4.42
N VAL A 22 -24.38 -20.96 4.08
CA VAL A 22 -24.96 -19.76 4.70
C VAL A 22 -26.22 -19.29 3.95
N ILE A 23 -26.27 -19.58 2.65
CA ILE A 23 -27.45 -19.35 1.81
C ILE A 23 -27.96 -20.68 1.24
N PRO A 24 -29.29 -20.90 1.18
CA PRO A 24 -29.86 -22.11 0.60
C PRO A 24 -29.91 -22.06 -0.94
N GLU A 25 -29.95 -20.86 -1.51
CA GLU A 25 -30.05 -20.61 -2.95
C GLU A 25 -29.37 -19.29 -3.34
N GLU A 26 -29.18 -19.08 -4.64
CA GLU A 26 -28.59 -17.86 -5.19
C GLU A 26 -29.36 -16.62 -4.72
N THR A 27 -28.62 -15.60 -4.29
CA THR A 27 -29.17 -14.40 -3.69
C THR A 27 -28.69 -13.16 -4.43
N ALA A 28 -29.61 -12.28 -4.81
CA ALA A 28 -29.31 -10.99 -5.42
C ALA A 28 -29.44 -9.84 -4.40
N ILE A 29 -28.44 -8.97 -4.33
CA ILE A 29 -28.41 -7.78 -3.45
C ILE A 29 -28.44 -6.53 -4.32
N PRO A 30 -29.54 -5.75 -4.31
CA PRO A 30 -29.63 -4.51 -5.08
C PRO A 30 -28.55 -3.47 -4.69
N PRO A 31 -28.18 -2.55 -5.61
CA PRO A 31 -27.22 -1.49 -5.31
C PRO A 31 -27.60 -0.67 -4.07
N GLY A 32 -26.64 -0.46 -3.17
CA GLY A 32 -26.82 0.28 -1.92
C GLY A 32 -27.45 -0.54 -0.79
N GLU A 33 -27.95 -1.75 -1.05
CA GLU A 33 -28.57 -2.59 -0.04
C GLU A 33 -27.55 -3.48 0.68
N THR A 34 -27.91 -3.88 1.90
CA THR A 34 -27.18 -4.84 2.73
C THR A 34 -28.09 -6.02 3.07
N ARG A 35 -27.57 -7.24 2.94
CA ARG A 35 -28.20 -8.45 3.47
C ARG A 35 -27.37 -9.04 4.60
N ALA A 36 -28.06 -9.51 5.63
CA ALA A 36 -27.46 -10.17 6.79
C ALA A 36 -27.73 -11.67 6.77
N PHE A 37 -26.76 -12.45 7.25
CA PHE A 37 -26.79 -13.90 7.34
C PHE A 37 -26.18 -14.35 8.66
N GLU A 38 -26.54 -15.54 9.10
CA GLU A 38 -26.12 -16.15 10.38
C GLU A 38 -25.69 -17.60 10.12
N PHE A 39 -24.68 -18.09 10.86
CA PHE A 39 -24.09 -19.42 10.61
C PHE A 39 -23.63 -20.17 11.87
N GLY A 40 -24.09 -19.77 13.05
CA GLY A 40 -23.83 -20.42 14.31
C GLY A 40 -22.46 -20.08 14.90
N THR A 41 -22.00 -20.94 15.82
CA THR A 41 -20.67 -20.91 16.42
C THR A 41 -19.75 -21.91 15.74
N LEU A 42 -18.45 -21.60 15.72
CA LEU A 42 -17.42 -22.49 15.16
C LEU A 42 -16.20 -22.54 16.09
N PRO A 43 -15.53 -23.69 16.21
CA PRO A 43 -14.30 -23.79 16.99
C PRO A 43 -13.18 -22.99 16.34
N GLN A 44 -12.43 -22.24 17.15
CA GLN A 44 -11.25 -21.49 16.71
C GLN A 44 -9.92 -22.13 17.13
N ALA A 45 -9.93 -22.95 18.20
CA ALA A 45 -8.72 -23.61 18.67
C ALA A 45 -8.22 -24.59 17.61
N ASP A 46 -6.96 -24.41 17.16
CA ASP A 46 -6.30 -25.19 16.12
C ASP A 46 -7.15 -25.41 14.86
N THR A 47 -8.02 -24.45 14.56
CA THR A 47 -8.98 -24.52 13.46
C THR A 47 -8.97 -23.19 12.71
N THR A 48 -8.78 -23.26 11.40
CA THR A 48 -8.92 -22.13 10.48
C THR A 48 -10.35 -22.09 9.94
N ILE A 49 -10.98 -20.93 9.97
CA ILE A 49 -12.33 -20.70 9.48
C ILE A 49 -12.26 -19.87 8.19
N LEU A 50 -12.75 -20.45 7.10
CA LEU A 50 -12.71 -19.86 5.77
C LEU A 50 -14.12 -19.49 5.31
N LEU A 51 -14.30 -18.26 4.85
CA LEU A 51 -15.51 -17.79 4.17
C LEU A 51 -15.30 -17.88 2.65
N GLU A 52 -16.06 -18.73 2.00
CA GLU A 52 -16.12 -18.83 0.54
C GLU A 52 -17.30 -18.01 0.00
N VAL A 53 -17.00 -17.06 -0.89
CA VAL A 53 -18.00 -16.21 -1.55
C VAL A 53 -17.82 -16.33 -3.07
N GLN A 54 -18.82 -16.88 -3.75
CA GLN A 54 -18.89 -16.86 -5.22
C GLN A 54 -19.86 -15.77 -5.66
N ALA A 55 -19.34 -14.70 -6.26
CA ALA A 55 -20.10 -13.50 -6.55
C ALA A 55 -19.77 -12.84 -7.89
N ARG A 56 -20.73 -12.12 -8.45
CA ARG A 56 -20.59 -11.24 -9.60
C ARG A 56 -21.50 -10.03 -9.47
N LEU A 57 -21.19 -8.95 -10.17
CA LEU A 57 -22.18 -7.91 -10.46
C LEU A 57 -22.96 -8.32 -11.72
N ASN A 58 -24.28 -8.35 -11.63
CA ASN A 58 -25.12 -8.66 -12.79
C ASN A 58 -24.93 -7.61 -13.87
N ALA A 59 -24.58 -8.02 -15.08
CA ALA A 59 -24.38 -7.13 -16.22
C ALA A 59 -24.81 -7.82 -17.52
N LYS A 60 -25.14 -7.04 -18.56
CA LYS A 60 -25.54 -7.57 -19.88
C LYS A 60 -24.42 -8.32 -20.58
N ALA A 61 -23.18 -7.93 -20.33
CA ALA A 61 -21.99 -8.50 -20.93
C ALA A 61 -20.79 -8.37 -19.97
N PHE A 62 -19.76 -9.15 -20.24
CA PHE A 62 -18.47 -9.02 -19.57
C PHE A 62 -17.84 -7.67 -19.90
N SER A 63 -17.58 -6.87 -18.88
CA SER A 63 -17.17 -5.46 -19.06
C SER A 63 -16.18 -4.97 -18.00
N GLY A 64 -15.54 -5.90 -17.28
CA GLY A 64 -14.45 -5.59 -16.35
C GLY A 64 -14.72 -6.13 -14.95
N SER A 65 -14.25 -5.40 -13.93
CA SER A 65 -14.47 -5.71 -12.51
C SER A 65 -14.27 -4.47 -11.62
N MET A 66 -14.93 -4.42 -10.46
CA MET A 66 -14.81 -3.33 -9.47
C MET A 66 -15.15 -3.80 -8.05
N PHE A 67 -14.83 -2.98 -7.04
CA PHE A 67 -14.90 -3.30 -5.60
C PHE A 67 -16.30 -3.20 -4.98
N PHE A 68 -17.28 -3.93 -5.52
CA PHE A 68 -18.70 -3.79 -5.09
C PHE A 68 -19.12 -4.67 -3.91
N LEU A 69 -18.33 -5.67 -3.55
CA LEU A 69 -18.65 -6.62 -2.50
C LEU A 69 -18.04 -6.17 -1.18
N ARG A 70 -18.79 -5.42 -0.36
CA ARG A 70 -18.35 -5.12 1.01
C ARG A 70 -18.87 -6.20 1.96
N VAL A 71 -17.99 -6.72 2.80
CA VAL A 71 -18.29 -7.81 3.74
C VAL A 71 -17.94 -7.38 5.16
N GLN A 72 -18.86 -7.58 6.09
CA GLN A 72 -18.65 -7.38 7.53
C GLN A 72 -19.01 -8.66 8.28
N LEU A 73 -18.20 -9.01 9.27
CA LEU A 73 -18.45 -10.15 10.15
C LEU A 73 -18.39 -9.66 11.59
N ASN A 74 -19.47 -9.89 12.35
CA ASN A 74 -19.62 -9.44 13.73
C ASN A 74 -19.32 -7.94 13.91
N GLY A 75 -19.80 -7.12 12.96
CA GLY A 75 -19.61 -5.67 12.93
C GLY A 75 -18.20 -5.21 12.53
N LYS A 76 -17.28 -6.12 12.19
CA LYS A 76 -15.94 -5.81 11.71
C LYS A 76 -15.85 -6.00 10.21
N GLU A 77 -15.23 -5.06 9.51
CA GLU A 77 -14.98 -5.20 8.08
C GLU A 77 -13.99 -6.34 7.77
N VAL A 78 -14.34 -7.21 6.82
CA VAL A 78 -13.46 -8.27 6.32
C VAL A 78 -12.55 -7.69 5.24
N LYS A 79 -11.43 -7.10 5.67
CA LYS A 79 -10.40 -6.49 4.82
C LYS A 79 -9.52 -7.52 4.12
N ALA A 80 -8.66 -7.11 3.20
CA ALA A 80 -7.73 -8.03 2.52
C ALA A 80 -6.71 -8.71 3.43
N ALA A 81 -6.29 -8.04 4.50
CA ALA A 81 -5.23 -8.51 5.39
C ALA A 81 -5.51 -8.10 6.83
N LYS A 82 -5.06 -8.91 7.79
CA LYS A 82 -4.97 -8.52 9.20
C LYS A 82 -3.65 -7.79 9.47
N SER A 83 -2.57 -8.36 8.97
CA SER A 83 -1.21 -7.82 9.00
C SER A 83 -0.52 -8.14 7.67
N ARG A 84 0.66 -7.56 7.43
CA ARG A 84 1.46 -7.83 6.21
C ARG A 84 1.85 -9.30 6.05
N THR A 85 1.87 -10.05 7.15
CA THR A 85 2.18 -11.49 7.17
C THR A 85 0.93 -12.38 7.29
N ALA A 86 -0.26 -11.78 7.38
CA ALA A 86 -1.53 -12.49 7.52
C ALA A 86 -2.57 -11.93 6.55
N LEU A 87 -2.45 -12.32 5.27
CA LEU A 87 -3.46 -12.07 4.24
C LEU A 87 -4.69 -12.95 4.50
N ARG A 88 -5.88 -12.41 4.18
CA ARG A 88 -7.14 -13.16 4.28
C ARG A 88 -7.46 -13.94 3.01
N LEU A 89 -7.12 -13.42 1.83
CA LEU A 89 -7.38 -14.12 0.58
C LEU A 89 -6.42 -15.31 0.44
N VAL A 90 -6.94 -16.54 0.47
CA VAL A 90 -6.11 -17.75 0.49
C VAL A 90 -6.12 -18.56 -0.81
N ASN A 91 -7.09 -18.34 -1.70
CA ASN A 91 -7.24 -19.14 -2.92
C ASN A 91 -6.57 -18.57 -4.17
N LYS A 92 -5.99 -17.37 -4.08
CA LYS A 92 -5.21 -16.71 -5.14
C LYS A 92 -4.46 -15.50 -4.58
N PRO A 93 -3.44 -14.98 -5.28
CA PRO A 93 -2.76 -13.76 -4.89
C PRO A 93 -3.71 -12.56 -4.81
N LEU A 94 -3.48 -11.69 -3.81
CA LEU A 94 -4.27 -10.46 -3.63
C LEU A 94 -4.15 -9.53 -4.84
N ILE A 95 -2.97 -9.47 -5.46
CA ILE A 95 -2.73 -8.78 -6.73
C ILE A 95 -2.48 -9.86 -7.77
N SER A 96 -3.34 -9.95 -8.77
CA SER A 96 -3.21 -10.87 -9.91
C SER A 96 -3.82 -10.26 -11.17
N PRO A 97 -3.56 -10.80 -12.37
CA PRO A 97 -4.05 -10.22 -13.61
C PRO A 97 -5.58 -10.15 -13.68
N VAL A 98 -6.10 -9.00 -14.11
CA VAL A 98 -7.54 -8.78 -14.38
C VAL A 98 -7.83 -8.49 -15.85
N ALA A 99 -6.77 -8.34 -16.65
CA ALA A 99 -6.72 -8.31 -18.11
C ALA A 99 -5.29 -8.71 -18.54
N PRO A 100 -5.02 -8.96 -19.84
CA PRO A 100 -3.66 -9.18 -20.32
C PRO A 100 -2.73 -8.04 -19.88
N ASP A 101 -1.61 -8.40 -19.26
CA ASP A 101 -0.57 -7.48 -18.77
C ASP A 101 -1.04 -6.42 -17.75
N LEU A 102 -2.20 -6.62 -17.12
CA LEU A 102 -2.77 -5.68 -16.14
C LEU A 102 -3.05 -6.39 -14.80
N PRO A 103 -2.07 -6.43 -13.88
CA PRO A 103 -2.30 -6.86 -12.50
C PRO A 103 -3.11 -5.82 -11.73
N ALA A 104 -4.07 -6.28 -10.92
CA ALA A 104 -4.82 -5.42 -10.02
C ALA A 104 -5.16 -6.13 -8.70
N ALA A 105 -5.37 -5.35 -7.65
CA ALA A 105 -5.79 -5.88 -6.35
C ALA A 105 -7.24 -6.39 -6.39
N TRP A 106 -7.51 -7.49 -5.68
CA TRP A 106 -8.85 -8.04 -5.44
C TRP A 106 -9.61 -7.36 -4.31
N TYR A 107 -8.99 -6.43 -3.60
CA TYR A 107 -9.62 -5.59 -2.58
C TYR A 107 -9.14 -4.15 -2.72
N GLY A 108 -10.03 -3.20 -2.52
CA GLY A 108 -9.74 -1.78 -2.65
C GLY A 108 -11.01 -0.97 -2.41
N SER A 109 -10.86 0.32 -2.11
CA SER A 109 -12.02 1.22 -1.89
C SER A 109 -13.05 0.69 -0.87
N GLY A 110 -12.63 -0.10 0.13
CA GLY A 110 -13.50 -0.68 1.15
C GLY A 110 -14.35 -1.88 0.70
N GLY A 111 -13.97 -2.55 -0.40
CA GLY A 111 -14.71 -3.71 -0.91
C GLY A 111 -13.85 -4.69 -1.68
N TRP A 112 -14.37 -5.91 -1.82
CA TRP A 112 -13.82 -6.96 -2.67
C TRP A 112 -14.26 -6.78 -4.12
N ARG A 113 -13.33 -7.05 -5.03
CA ARG A 113 -13.52 -6.99 -6.47
C ARG A 113 -14.44 -8.13 -6.91
N VAL A 114 -15.46 -7.77 -7.69
CA VAL A 114 -16.33 -8.71 -8.39
C VAL A 114 -16.37 -8.36 -9.87
N LEU A 115 -16.56 -9.36 -10.71
CA LEU A 115 -16.63 -9.20 -12.16
C LEU A 115 -18.03 -8.76 -12.57
N TYR A 116 -18.11 -7.96 -13.63
CA TYR A 116 -19.36 -7.67 -14.31
C TYR A 116 -19.61 -8.80 -15.30
N GLY A 117 -20.77 -9.45 -15.24
CA GLY A 117 -21.11 -10.46 -16.24
C GLY A 117 -22.54 -10.98 -16.12
N PRO A 118 -23.06 -11.62 -17.18
CA PRO A 118 -24.38 -12.24 -17.18
C PRO A 118 -24.41 -13.59 -16.43
N ASP A 119 -23.26 -14.25 -16.29
CA ASP A 119 -23.11 -15.58 -15.70
C ASP A 119 -21.76 -15.74 -14.95
N PHE A 120 -21.53 -16.96 -14.45
CA PHE A 120 -20.35 -17.38 -13.69
C PHE A 120 -19.36 -18.25 -14.50
N GLU A 121 -19.48 -18.28 -15.83
CA GLU A 121 -18.67 -19.15 -16.69
C GLU A 121 -17.77 -18.37 -17.64
N GLY A 122 -18.23 -17.26 -18.22
CA GLY A 122 -17.47 -16.60 -19.29
C GLY A 122 -16.08 -16.13 -18.88
N ALA A 123 -15.90 -15.62 -17.64
CA ALA A 123 -14.57 -15.20 -17.19
C ALA A 123 -13.61 -16.37 -16.91
N ARG A 124 -14.11 -17.60 -16.67
CA ARG A 124 -13.25 -18.78 -16.47
C ARG A 124 -12.56 -19.23 -17.76
N GLN A 125 -13.09 -18.82 -18.91
CA GLN A 125 -12.50 -19.10 -20.21
C GLN A 125 -11.29 -18.19 -20.50
N LEU A 126 -11.07 -17.15 -19.68
CA LEU A 126 -10.00 -16.20 -19.85
C LEU A 126 -8.75 -16.66 -19.10
N GLY A 127 -7.73 -17.09 -19.85
CA GLY A 127 -6.52 -17.72 -19.31
C GLY A 127 -5.58 -16.81 -18.51
N PHE A 128 -5.87 -15.51 -18.39
CA PHE A 128 -5.07 -14.59 -17.58
C PHE A 128 -5.49 -14.56 -16.10
N TYR A 129 -6.69 -15.05 -15.75
CA TYR A 129 -7.10 -15.11 -14.34
C TYR A 129 -6.39 -16.25 -13.62
N GLU A 130 -5.89 -15.95 -12.42
CA GLU A 130 -5.36 -16.96 -11.51
C GLU A 130 -6.49 -17.55 -10.64
N GLY A 131 -6.71 -18.86 -10.75
CA GLY A 131 -7.79 -19.55 -10.04
C GLY A 131 -9.18 -19.16 -10.57
N ASP A 132 -10.24 -19.39 -9.78
CA ASP A 132 -11.60 -19.00 -10.16
C ASP A 132 -11.82 -17.48 -9.92
N PRO A 133 -12.07 -16.67 -10.97
CA PRO A 133 -12.22 -15.23 -10.84
C PRO A 133 -13.50 -14.82 -10.09
N TYR A 134 -14.48 -15.70 -9.96
CA TYR A 134 -15.73 -15.40 -9.26
C TYR A 134 -15.70 -15.74 -7.76
N THR A 135 -14.70 -16.51 -7.33
CA THR A 135 -14.69 -17.11 -5.99
C THR A 135 -13.61 -16.50 -5.12
N LEU A 136 -13.99 -15.95 -3.97
CA LEU A 136 -13.07 -15.49 -2.93
C LEU A 136 -13.11 -16.49 -1.78
N VAL A 137 -11.96 -16.93 -1.29
CA VAL A 137 -11.85 -17.72 -0.06
C VAL A 137 -11.06 -16.91 0.94
N LEU A 138 -11.72 -16.51 2.02
CA LEU A 138 -11.21 -15.56 3.01
C LEU A 138 -10.99 -16.24 4.36
N ASP A 139 -9.79 -16.16 4.92
CA ASP A 139 -9.55 -16.51 6.32
C ASP A 139 -10.17 -15.43 7.22
N VAL A 140 -11.22 -15.82 7.94
CA VAL A 140 -12.01 -14.97 8.83
C VAL A 140 -11.90 -15.40 10.29
N THR A 141 -10.92 -16.25 10.61
CA THR A 141 -10.81 -16.92 11.92
C THR A 141 -10.81 -15.93 13.10
N ASP A 142 -10.03 -14.85 13.03
CA ASP A 142 -9.97 -13.83 14.09
C ASP A 142 -11.20 -12.90 14.17
N LEU A 143 -12.10 -13.00 13.20
CA LEU A 143 -13.34 -12.21 13.15
C LEU A 143 -14.56 -12.99 13.64
N THR A 144 -14.47 -14.31 13.74
CA THR A 144 -15.57 -15.13 14.27
C THR A 144 -15.66 -15.03 15.80
N ASN A 145 -16.83 -15.38 16.32
CA ASN A 145 -17.11 -15.54 17.73
C ASN A 145 -17.32 -17.04 18.01
N PRO A 146 -16.45 -17.70 18.80
CA PRO A 146 -16.61 -19.12 19.09
C PRO A 146 -17.71 -19.38 20.14
N ALA A 147 -18.19 -18.35 20.84
CA ALA A 147 -19.11 -18.46 21.97
C ALA A 147 -20.51 -17.89 21.71
N ALA A 148 -20.73 -17.24 20.57
CA ALA A 148 -22.05 -16.71 20.18
C ALA A 148 -22.27 -16.76 18.67
N GLU A 149 -23.52 -16.58 18.27
CA GLU A 149 -23.97 -16.50 16.88
C GLU A 149 -23.09 -15.54 16.06
N ASN A 150 -22.64 -16.00 14.89
CA ASN A 150 -21.86 -15.18 13.97
C ASN A 150 -22.75 -14.51 12.93
N ARG A 151 -22.68 -13.18 12.87
CA ARG A 151 -23.49 -12.37 11.94
C ARG A 151 -22.64 -11.82 10.81
N LEU A 152 -22.94 -12.25 9.59
CA LEU A 152 -22.29 -11.83 8.34
C LEU A 152 -23.19 -10.84 7.61
N GLU A 153 -22.64 -9.70 7.19
CA GLU A 153 -23.33 -8.72 6.36
C GLU A 153 -22.60 -8.53 5.04
N ILE A 154 -23.37 -8.54 3.95
CA ILE A 154 -22.88 -8.26 2.60
C ILE A 154 -23.63 -7.05 2.06
N THR A 155 -22.88 -6.00 1.69
CA THR A 155 -23.41 -4.79 1.04
C THR A 155 -22.97 -4.76 -0.42
N ASN A 156 -23.92 -4.45 -1.32
CA ASN A 156 -23.59 -4.04 -2.69
C ASN A 156 -23.27 -2.53 -2.71
N THR A 157 -22.02 -2.16 -2.92
CA THR A 157 -21.58 -0.75 -2.92
C THR A 157 -21.65 -0.08 -4.30
N ALA A 158 -22.24 -0.74 -5.31
CA ALA A 158 -22.45 -0.15 -6.62
C ALA A 158 -23.28 1.14 -6.50
N ASN A 159 -22.88 2.16 -7.27
CA ASN A 159 -23.53 3.47 -7.31
C ASN A 159 -24.02 3.78 -8.74
N PRO A 160 -24.87 4.81 -8.94
CA PRO A 160 -25.46 5.10 -10.24
C PRO A 160 -24.47 5.30 -11.40
N SER A 161 -23.25 5.76 -11.11
CA SER A 161 -22.22 5.92 -12.15
C SER A 161 -21.69 4.56 -12.63
N SER A 162 -21.54 3.60 -11.71
CA SER A 162 -21.10 2.23 -12.00
C SER A 162 -22.17 1.42 -12.76
N LEU A 163 -23.45 1.70 -12.53
CA LEU A 163 -24.56 1.00 -13.19
C LEU A 163 -24.61 1.24 -14.71
N ARG A 164 -24.07 2.36 -15.19
CA ARG A 164 -23.97 2.66 -16.63
C ARG A 164 -23.21 1.57 -17.39
N TYR A 165 -22.18 0.99 -16.77
CA TYR A 165 -21.37 -0.07 -17.37
C TYR A 165 -22.03 -1.44 -17.29
N ALA A 166 -22.83 -1.70 -16.25
CA ALA A 166 -23.54 -2.98 -16.09
C ALA A 166 -24.63 -3.18 -17.15
N GLY A 167 -25.31 -2.10 -17.56
CA GLY A 167 -26.41 -2.18 -18.52
C GLY A 167 -27.65 -2.93 -18.00
N THR A 168 -27.70 -3.22 -16.70
CA THR A 168 -28.77 -3.87 -15.95
C THR A 168 -29.05 -3.06 -14.66
N GLU A 169 -29.87 -3.59 -13.75
CA GLU A 169 -30.05 -3.06 -12.40
C GLU A 169 -28.79 -3.13 -11.51
N GLY A 170 -27.75 -3.89 -11.93
CA GLY A 170 -26.48 -3.99 -11.20
C GLY A 170 -26.57 -4.68 -9.85
N ASN A 171 -27.49 -5.65 -9.72
CA ASN A 171 -27.59 -6.49 -8.52
C ASN A 171 -26.27 -7.27 -8.32
N LEU A 172 -25.77 -7.30 -7.09
CA LEU A 172 -24.68 -8.17 -6.67
C LEU A 172 -25.26 -9.56 -6.45
N VAL A 173 -24.88 -10.51 -7.30
CA VAL A 173 -25.39 -11.88 -7.28
C VAL A 173 -24.39 -12.75 -6.52
N ILE A 174 -24.85 -13.39 -5.45
CA ILE A 174 -24.10 -14.35 -4.63
C ILE A 174 -24.65 -15.75 -4.94
N ARG A 175 -23.89 -16.54 -5.71
CA ARG A 175 -24.28 -17.91 -6.09
C ARG A 175 -23.98 -18.92 -4.99
N LYS A 176 -22.88 -18.71 -4.26
CA LYS A 176 -22.46 -19.56 -3.15
C LYS A 176 -21.91 -18.71 -2.01
N LEU A 177 -22.36 -19.02 -0.80
CA LEU A 177 -21.85 -18.46 0.45
C LEU A 177 -21.71 -19.60 1.45
N THR A 178 -20.48 -19.95 1.81
CA THR A 178 -20.20 -21.13 2.64
C THR A 178 -19.10 -20.81 3.63
N VAL A 179 -19.28 -21.24 4.88
CA VAL A 179 -18.21 -21.23 5.88
C VAL A 179 -17.63 -22.62 6.01
N ARG A 180 -16.31 -22.75 5.91
CA ARG A 180 -15.59 -24.02 5.98
C ARG A 180 -14.61 -24.00 7.15
N THR A 181 -14.51 -25.09 7.90
CA THR A 181 -13.43 -25.27 8.88
C THR A 181 -12.32 -26.15 8.29
N LYS A 182 -11.07 -25.81 8.61
CA LYS A 182 -9.88 -26.56 8.22
C LYS A 182 -9.00 -26.77 9.47
N PRO A 183 -8.49 -27.99 9.72
CA PRO A 183 -7.51 -28.21 10.78
C PRO A 183 -6.26 -27.35 10.60
N GLY A 184 -5.74 -26.84 11.71
CA GLY A 184 -4.54 -26.01 11.77
C GLY A 184 -4.82 -24.58 12.23
N LYS A 185 -3.86 -24.01 12.96
CA LYS A 185 -3.92 -22.63 13.45
C LYS A 185 -3.90 -21.64 12.29
N SER A 186 -4.86 -20.72 12.28
CA SER A 186 -4.91 -19.64 11.30
C SER A 186 -3.77 -18.62 11.54
N PRO A 187 -3.09 -18.13 10.48
CA PRO A 187 -2.17 -17.00 10.57
C PRO A 187 -2.85 -15.72 11.09
N THR A 188 -4.14 -15.55 10.82
CA THR A 188 -4.90 -14.39 11.32
C THR A 188 -5.09 -14.42 12.83
N MET A 189 -4.84 -15.54 13.51
CA MET A 189 -4.90 -15.59 14.98
C MET A 189 -3.61 -15.08 15.65
N ALA A 190 -2.55 -14.79 14.90
CA ALA A 190 -1.36 -14.15 15.43
C ALA A 190 -1.66 -12.71 15.89
N GLY A 191 -0.87 -12.20 16.85
CA GLY A 191 -0.96 -10.80 17.28
C GLY A 191 -0.76 -9.86 16.09
N SER A 192 -1.51 -8.77 16.05
CA SER A 192 -1.33 -7.70 15.07
C SER A 192 -1.43 -6.37 15.78
N ASP A 193 -0.40 -5.54 15.64
CA ASP A 193 -0.47 -4.14 16.01
C ASP A 193 -1.24 -3.41 14.92
N ALA A 194 -2.57 -3.43 15.04
CA ALA A 194 -3.42 -2.54 14.26
C ALA A 194 -2.96 -1.10 14.53
N ALA A 195 -2.51 -0.42 13.49
CA ALA A 195 -2.11 0.96 13.59
C ALA A 195 -3.31 1.80 14.02
N ALA A 196 -3.31 2.29 15.26
CA ALA A 196 -4.30 3.26 15.70
C ALA A 196 -4.30 4.45 14.72
N PRO A 197 -5.48 5.02 14.41
CA PRO A 197 -5.55 6.26 13.65
C PRO A 197 -4.67 7.31 14.33
N VAL A 198 -3.74 7.86 13.58
CA VAL A 198 -2.92 8.98 14.06
C VAL A 198 -3.71 10.25 13.80
N ILE A 199 -4.08 10.95 14.86
CA ILE A 199 -4.79 12.22 14.76
C ILE A 199 -3.79 13.31 15.15
N ASN A 200 -3.46 14.18 14.20
CA ASN A 200 -2.70 15.38 14.53
C ASN A 200 -3.60 16.33 15.33
N THR A 201 -3.28 16.53 16.60
CA THR A 201 -4.02 17.40 17.52
C THR A 201 -3.42 18.81 17.65
N GLY A 202 -2.42 19.14 16.81
CA GLY A 202 -1.77 20.45 16.79
C GLY A 202 -0.76 20.69 17.92
N GLN A 203 -0.43 19.68 18.72
CA GLN A 203 0.62 19.77 19.72
C GLN A 203 2.02 19.81 19.05
N PRO A 204 3.02 20.45 19.68
CA PRO A 204 4.40 20.35 19.22
C PRO A 204 4.83 18.89 19.15
N GLY A 205 5.39 18.48 18.01
CA GLY A 205 5.90 17.11 17.87
C GLY A 205 7.10 16.84 18.76
N ALA A 206 7.35 15.58 19.07
CA ALA A 206 8.43 15.15 19.99
C ALA A 206 9.85 15.51 19.50
N GLY A 207 10.01 15.84 18.23
CA GLY A 207 11.29 16.22 17.65
C GLY A 207 12.14 15.01 17.21
N PRO A 208 13.40 15.25 16.80
CA PRO A 208 14.29 14.17 16.41
C PRO A 208 14.69 13.33 17.63
N ALA A 209 14.78 12.01 17.45
CA ALA A 209 15.34 11.14 18.48
C ALA A 209 16.86 11.29 18.53
N SER A 210 17.44 11.24 19.73
CA SER A 210 18.88 11.05 19.89
C SER A 210 19.29 9.70 19.33
N TYR A 211 20.35 9.68 18.51
CA TYR A 211 20.88 8.47 17.91
C TYR A 211 22.41 8.54 17.76
N ARG A 212 23.03 7.38 17.57
CA ARG A 212 24.44 7.27 17.16
C ARG A 212 24.51 6.61 15.79
N GLY A 213 25.10 7.31 14.81
CA GLY A 213 25.34 6.76 13.48
C GLY A 213 26.76 6.23 13.30
N GLU A 214 26.91 5.23 12.43
CA GLU A 214 28.18 4.64 12.04
C GLU A 214 28.14 4.24 10.56
N LEU A 215 29.12 4.70 9.77
CA LEU A 215 29.37 4.20 8.41
C LEU A 215 30.24 2.94 8.50
N LEU A 216 29.86 1.87 7.83
CA LEU A 216 30.52 0.56 7.93
C LEU A 216 31.40 0.25 6.70
N PRO A 217 32.41 -0.63 6.83
CA PRO A 217 33.30 -0.99 5.73
C PRO A 217 32.59 -1.54 4.48
N GLY A 218 31.41 -2.16 4.63
CA GLY A 218 30.59 -2.62 3.51
C GLY A 218 29.90 -1.50 2.72
N GLY A 219 29.99 -0.24 3.15
CA GLY A 219 29.46 0.94 2.47
C GLY A 219 28.01 1.30 2.80
N GLY A 220 27.30 0.42 3.52
CA GLY A 220 26.09 0.75 4.25
C GLY A 220 26.40 1.40 5.60
N PHE A 221 25.37 1.78 6.35
CA PHE A 221 25.51 2.43 7.65
C PHE A 221 24.50 1.88 8.66
N ALA A 222 24.76 2.12 9.94
CA ALA A 222 23.88 1.72 11.02
C ALA A 222 23.56 2.88 11.96
N LEU A 223 22.39 2.81 12.60
CA LEU A 223 21.94 3.75 13.62
C LEU A 223 21.61 3.00 14.90
N ALA A 224 22.14 3.47 16.03
CA ALA A 224 21.66 3.07 17.35
C ALA A 224 20.66 4.10 17.87
N VAL A 225 19.39 3.71 18.01
CA VAL A 225 18.28 4.55 18.50
C VAL A 225 17.31 3.70 19.30
N GLY A 226 16.79 4.22 20.41
CA GLY A 226 15.83 3.51 21.27
C GLY A 226 16.32 2.13 21.73
N GLY A 227 17.61 2.02 22.09
CA GLY A 227 18.25 0.78 22.51
C GLY A 227 18.47 -0.26 21.41
N ARG A 228 18.15 0.06 20.14
CA ARG A 228 18.23 -0.86 19.00
C ARG A 228 19.22 -0.39 17.94
N ARG A 229 19.90 -1.34 17.31
CA ARG A 229 20.70 -1.10 16.09
C ARG A 229 19.84 -1.35 14.85
N TRP A 230 19.84 -0.38 13.95
CA TRP A 230 19.19 -0.42 12.64
C TRP A 230 20.24 -0.37 11.56
N GLU A 231 20.09 -1.20 10.54
CA GLU A 231 21.06 -1.34 9.47
C GLU A 231 20.43 -0.92 8.15
N PHE A 232 21.16 -0.10 7.40
CA PHE A 232 20.72 0.45 6.12
C PHE A 232 21.65 -0.03 5.01
N THR A 233 21.06 -0.76 4.08
CA THR A 233 21.74 -1.36 2.93
C THR A 233 21.21 -0.74 1.65
N SER A 234 22.01 -0.74 0.59
CA SER A 234 21.57 -0.31 -0.73
C SER A 234 21.98 -1.28 -1.81
N ASP A 235 21.07 -1.53 -2.74
CA ASP A 235 21.28 -2.39 -3.89
C ASP A 235 21.24 -1.54 -5.18
N PHE A 236 22.15 -1.86 -6.10
CA PHE A 236 22.26 -1.23 -7.41
C PHE A 236 22.33 -2.36 -8.45
N SER A 237 21.41 -2.40 -9.41
CA SER A 237 21.48 -3.40 -10.47
C SER A 237 22.59 -3.09 -11.48
N TYR A 238 23.15 -4.13 -12.07
CA TYR A 238 24.00 -4.05 -13.26
C TYR A 238 23.36 -4.81 -14.43
N PRO A 239 23.80 -4.58 -15.70
CA PRO A 239 23.24 -5.22 -16.88
C PRO A 239 23.21 -6.75 -16.81
N ASN A 240 22.22 -7.36 -17.48
CA ASN A 240 22.03 -8.82 -17.59
C ASN A 240 21.72 -9.54 -16.25
N ALA A 241 21.09 -8.82 -15.34
CA ALA A 241 20.59 -9.27 -14.03
C ALA A 241 21.68 -9.49 -12.96
N GLY A 242 21.41 -8.96 -11.77
CA GLY A 242 22.27 -9.04 -10.60
C GLY A 242 22.27 -7.73 -9.81
N LEU A 243 22.81 -7.76 -8.58
CA LEU A 243 22.85 -6.61 -7.68
C LEU A 243 24.25 -6.45 -7.09
N ASN A 244 24.80 -5.24 -7.20
CA ASN A 244 25.91 -4.79 -6.37
C ASN A 244 25.36 -4.15 -5.10
N ARG A 245 25.98 -4.42 -3.94
CA ARG A 245 25.45 -3.98 -2.65
C ARG A 245 26.43 -3.10 -1.89
N LEU A 246 25.87 -2.12 -1.19
CA LEU A 246 26.51 -1.38 -0.11
C LEU A 246 25.84 -1.83 1.21
N THR A 247 26.48 -2.74 1.93
CA THR A 247 25.92 -3.42 3.11
C THR A 247 26.38 -2.75 4.39
N ALA A 248 25.55 -2.80 5.43
CA ALA A 248 25.93 -2.41 6.79
C ALA A 248 26.83 -3.47 7.49
N GLY A 249 27.74 -4.09 6.74
CA GLY A 249 28.61 -5.17 7.21
C GLY A 249 30.03 -4.72 7.52
N ALA A 250 30.75 -5.52 8.32
CA ALA A 250 32.17 -5.32 8.61
C ALA A 250 33.08 -5.55 7.40
N THR A 251 32.56 -6.18 6.34
CA THR A 251 33.26 -6.42 5.07
C THR A 251 32.34 -6.10 3.88
N PRO A 252 32.89 -5.65 2.74
CA PRO A 252 32.14 -5.53 1.49
C PRO A 252 31.47 -6.83 1.04
N ASP A 253 30.31 -6.71 0.39
CA ASP A 253 29.68 -7.83 -0.31
C ASP A 253 30.50 -8.22 -1.55
N THR A 254 30.78 -9.52 -1.69
CA THR A 254 31.56 -10.10 -2.78
C THR A 254 30.70 -10.89 -3.77
N THR A 255 29.38 -10.95 -3.53
CA THR A 255 28.44 -11.70 -4.39
C THR A 255 27.92 -10.90 -5.60
N GLY A 256 28.30 -9.62 -5.69
CA GLY A 256 27.94 -8.73 -6.79
C GLY A 256 28.68 -9.04 -8.09
N GLN A 257 28.66 -8.07 -9.00
CA GLN A 257 29.32 -8.15 -10.29
C GLN A 257 30.83 -8.44 -10.13
N PRO A 258 31.42 -9.31 -10.96
CA PRO A 258 32.87 -9.45 -11.02
C PRO A 258 33.56 -8.10 -11.24
N GLY A 259 34.50 -7.76 -10.35
CA GLY A 259 35.21 -6.47 -10.37
C GLY A 259 34.57 -5.36 -9.55
N TRP A 260 33.39 -5.60 -8.95
CA TRP A 260 32.81 -4.69 -7.95
C TRP A 260 33.74 -4.55 -6.73
N LYS A 261 34.05 -3.32 -6.37
CA LYS A 261 34.91 -2.99 -5.22
C LYS A 261 34.27 -1.86 -4.43
N VAL A 262 34.41 -1.92 -3.11
CA VAL A 262 33.91 -0.91 -2.17
C VAL A 262 35.08 -0.42 -1.31
N ASP A 263 35.34 0.89 -1.34
CA ASP A 263 36.27 1.61 -0.45
C ASP A 263 35.46 2.58 0.42
N ALA A 264 35.18 2.17 1.66
CA ALA A 264 34.50 3.00 2.64
C ALA A 264 35.51 3.71 3.53
N ARG A 265 35.27 5.01 3.77
CA ARG A 265 36.09 5.87 4.64
C ARG A 265 35.21 6.46 5.74
N PRO A 266 35.00 5.73 6.84
CA PRO A 266 34.22 6.20 7.98
C PRO A 266 34.88 7.38 8.69
N GLY A 267 34.05 8.25 9.26
CA GLY A 267 34.43 9.36 10.12
C GLY A 267 33.41 9.57 11.23
N LYS A 268 33.72 10.44 12.20
CA LYS A 268 32.89 10.64 13.41
C LYS A 268 31.49 11.16 13.12
N ALA A 269 31.32 11.98 12.09
CA ALA A 269 30.05 12.64 11.72
C ALA A 269 29.48 12.12 10.39
N GLY A 270 29.89 10.92 9.97
CA GLY A 270 29.59 10.37 8.65
C GLY A 270 30.87 10.04 7.88
N GLY A 271 30.79 9.86 6.57
CA GLY A 271 31.93 9.47 5.77
C GLY A 271 31.60 9.36 4.29
N THR A 272 32.55 8.83 3.53
CA THR A 272 32.40 8.64 2.09
C THR A 272 32.62 7.19 1.69
N VAL A 273 31.93 6.74 0.66
CA VAL A 273 32.19 5.43 0.03
C VAL A 273 32.43 5.66 -1.44
N ILE A 274 33.49 5.07 -1.97
CA ILE A 274 33.68 4.92 -3.41
C ILE A 274 33.48 3.44 -3.72
N ALA A 275 32.45 3.15 -4.50
CA ALA A 275 32.23 1.82 -5.02
C ALA A 275 32.23 1.85 -6.55
N SER A 276 32.83 0.86 -7.19
CA SER A 276 33.04 0.85 -8.63
C SER A 276 33.00 -0.57 -9.18
N GLY A 277 32.34 -0.73 -10.32
CA GLY A 277 32.40 -1.94 -11.14
C GLY A 277 32.58 -1.56 -12.61
N PRO A 278 32.49 -2.56 -13.51
CA PRO A 278 32.59 -2.34 -14.96
C PRO A 278 31.59 -1.34 -15.54
N ASP A 279 30.34 -1.32 -15.06
CA ASP A 279 29.26 -0.53 -15.70
C ASP A 279 29.05 0.85 -15.08
N TYR A 280 29.41 1.04 -13.81
CA TYR A 280 29.20 2.31 -13.12
C TYR A 280 30.07 2.47 -11.88
N ARG A 281 30.12 3.70 -11.39
CA ARG A 281 30.71 4.09 -10.12
C ARG A 281 29.66 4.76 -9.24
N VAL A 282 29.65 4.42 -7.95
CA VAL A 282 28.87 5.10 -6.92
C VAL A 282 29.83 5.83 -5.98
N ARG A 283 29.63 7.14 -5.83
CA ARG A 283 30.23 7.94 -4.76
C ARG A 283 29.14 8.29 -3.76
N ARG A 284 29.15 7.63 -2.62
CA ARG A 284 28.27 7.90 -1.48
C ARG A 284 28.90 8.91 -0.54
N THR A 285 28.10 9.85 -0.06
CA THR A 285 28.40 10.64 1.14
C THR A 285 27.30 10.41 2.16
N VAL A 286 27.68 10.08 3.40
CA VAL A 286 26.75 9.97 4.54
C VAL A 286 27.11 11.05 5.55
N ARG A 287 26.12 11.80 6.04
CA ARG A 287 26.29 12.77 7.14
C ARG A 287 25.32 12.46 8.27
N PHE A 288 25.85 12.30 9.48
CA PHE A 288 25.05 12.14 10.69
C PHE A 288 24.88 13.51 11.34
N THR A 289 23.67 14.06 11.29
CA THR A 289 23.33 15.34 11.93
C THR A 289 22.54 15.10 13.23
N ALA A 290 22.32 16.13 14.04
CA ALA A 290 21.47 15.99 15.23
C ALA A 290 20.01 15.62 14.91
N ARG A 291 19.55 15.84 13.67
CA ARG A 291 18.14 15.67 13.26
C ARG A 291 17.90 14.44 12.40
N LYS A 292 18.79 14.21 11.44
CA LYS A 292 18.64 13.18 10.39
C LYS A 292 19.99 12.68 9.90
N VAL A 293 19.95 11.54 9.23
CA VAL A 293 21.03 11.06 8.38
C VAL A 293 20.76 11.58 6.97
N GLU A 294 21.74 12.23 6.36
CA GLU A 294 21.70 12.63 4.96
C GLU A 294 22.56 11.67 4.15
N VAL A 295 22.04 11.22 3.01
CA VAL A 295 22.76 10.35 2.09
C VAL A 295 22.68 10.92 0.67
N GLU A 296 23.84 11.04 0.03
CA GLU A 296 23.96 11.42 -1.38
C GLU A 296 24.71 10.31 -2.12
N ASP A 297 24.07 9.70 -3.10
CA ASP A 297 24.63 8.67 -3.97
C ASP A 297 24.80 9.24 -5.38
N ALA A 298 26.02 9.71 -5.68
CA ALA A 298 26.38 10.14 -7.04
C ALA A 298 26.76 8.91 -7.87
N ILE A 299 25.91 8.56 -8.83
CA ILE A 299 26.06 7.38 -9.70
C ILE A 299 26.50 7.85 -11.08
N THR A 300 27.64 7.36 -11.53
CA THR A 300 28.23 7.68 -12.84
C THR A 300 28.16 6.46 -13.74
N ASN A 301 27.54 6.59 -14.92
CA ASN A 301 27.61 5.59 -15.97
C ASN A 301 29.05 5.50 -16.53
N ALA A 302 29.64 4.30 -16.51
CA ALA A 302 30.99 4.08 -17.02
C ALA A 302 31.04 3.80 -18.54
N HIS A 303 29.89 3.58 -19.17
CA HIS A 303 29.81 3.35 -20.61
C HIS A 303 30.02 4.66 -21.38
N ALA A 304 30.84 4.62 -22.43
CA ALA A 304 31.19 5.79 -23.24
C ALA A 304 30.16 6.10 -24.34
N ASP A 305 29.39 5.10 -24.76
CA ASP A 305 28.51 5.14 -25.93
C ASP A 305 27.11 4.56 -25.70
N ALA A 306 26.86 3.92 -24.56
CA ALA A 306 25.57 3.30 -24.23
C ALA A 306 24.91 3.95 -22.99
N PRO A 307 23.58 4.15 -23.02
CA PRO A 307 22.84 4.50 -21.81
C PRO A 307 22.76 3.31 -20.86
N LEU A 308 22.69 3.60 -19.56
CA LEU A 308 22.58 2.61 -18.50
C LEU A 308 21.23 2.74 -17.79
N GLY A 309 20.43 1.68 -17.82
CA GLY A 309 19.23 1.54 -16.99
C GLY A 309 19.57 0.85 -15.67
N MET A 310 19.04 1.36 -14.55
CA MET A 310 19.35 0.86 -13.22
C MET A 310 18.10 0.77 -12.33
N LEU A 311 18.05 -0.31 -11.56
CA LEU A 311 17.25 -0.43 -10.36
C LEU A 311 18.12 0.01 -9.17
N VAL A 312 17.59 0.88 -8.33
CA VAL A 312 18.27 1.33 -7.11
C VAL A 312 17.30 1.18 -5.94
N ARG A 313 17.77 0.59 -4.85
CA ARG A 313 16.98 0.33 -3.64
C ARG A 313 17.76 0.71 -2.39
N HIS A 314 17.09 1.38 -1.45
CA HIS A 314 17.59 1.63 -0.10
C HIS A 314 16.61 1.02 0.90
N GLN A 315 17.14 0.35 1.93
CA GLN A 315 16.30 -0.47 2.80
C GLN A 315 16.88 -0.70 4.19
N THR A 316 15.99 -1.04 5.12
CA THR A 316 16.33 -1.61 6.42
C THR A 316 15.60 -2.94 6.63
N SER A 317 16.23 -3.87 7.34
CA SER A 317 15.62 -5.15 7.70
C SER A 317 14.58 -4.99 8.80
N LEU A 318 13.49 -5.74 8.69
CA LEU A 318 12.44 -5.86 9.70
C LEU A 318 12.45 -7.23 10.40
N GLU A 319 13.40 -8.12 10.08
CA GLU A 319 13.40 -9.53 10.52
C GLU A 319 13.31 -9.71 12.03
N THR A 320 13.92 -8.80 12.79
CA THR A 320 13.97 -8.87 14.25
C THR A 320 12.82 -8.13 14.92
N LEU A 321 11.90 -7.56 14.13
CA LEU A 321 10.79 -6.75 14.62
C LEU A 321 9.54 -7.60 14.77
N GLU A 322 8.98 -7.59 15.97
CA GLU A 322 7.65 -8.13 16.21
C GLU A 322 6.60 -7.12 15.70
N SER A 323 5.90 -7.47 14.62
CA SER A 323 4.76 -6.71 14.08
C SER A 323 4.97 -5.19 13.92
N PRO A 324 6.01 -4.72 13.22
CA PRO A 324 6.26 -3.28 13.09
C PRO A 324 5.13 -2.58 12.34
N VAL A 325 4.71 -1.40 12.83
CA VAL A 325 3.75 -0.57 12.12
C VAL A 325 4.47 0.20 11.02
N VAL A 326 4.35 -0.28 9.79
CA VAL A 326 4.91 0.37 8.59
C VAL A 326 3.83 1.16 7.86
N ARG A 327 4.15 2.42 7.53
CA ARG A 327 3.32 3.29 6.69
C ARG A 327 4.07 3.65 5.41
N LEU A 328 3.40 3.49 4.27
CA LEU A 328 3.89 3.91 2.96
C LEU A 328 3.15 5.19 2.56
N ALA A 329 3.84 6.32 2.50
CA ALA A 329 3.26 7.65 2.32
C ALA A 329 2.13 7.97 3.31
N GLY A 330 2.26 7.47 4.54
CA GLY A 330 1.25 7.60 5.59
C GLY A 330 0.13 6.56 5.55
N ASN A 331 0.04 5.74 4.49
CA ASN A 331 -0.92 4.65 4.40
C ASN A 331 -0.51 3.47 5.30
N PRO A 332 -1.29 3.13 6.35
CA PRO A 332 -0.99 2.02 7.25
C PRO A 332 -1.56 0.67 6.76
N ASP A 333 -2.22 0.63 5.60
CA ASP A 333 -2.91 -0.58 5.12
C ASP A 333 -1.91 -1.75 4.96
N PRO A 334 -2.07 -2.85 5.73
CA PRO A 334 -1.18 -3.99 5.65
C PRO A 334 -1.32 -4.80 4.36
N ALA A 335 -2.34 -4.52 3.53
CA ALA A 335 -2.46 -5.11 2.20
C ALA A 335 -1.67 -4.35 1.12
N VAL A 336 -1.08 -3.20 1.48
CA VAL A 336 -0.28 -2.37 0.58
C VAL A 336 1.19 -2.49 0.96
N ASP A 337 1.90 -3.24 0.12
CA ASP A 337 3.33 -3.52 0.24
C ASP A 337 4.18 -2.79 -0.80
N ASP A 338 3.52 -2.16 -1.78
CA ASP A 338 4.17 -1.37 -2.81
C ASP A 338 3.29 -0.16 -3.17
N TYR A 339 3.86 1.05 -3.08
CA TYR A 339 3.11 2.29 -3.23
C TYR A 339 3.89 3.35 -4.00
N TYR A 340 3.25 3.90 -5.04
CA TYR A 340 3.77 5.03 -5.81
C TYR A 340 3.12 6.33 -5.34
N SER A 341 3.90 7.23 -4.76
CA SER A 341 3.41 8.52 -4.25
C SER A 341 4.49 9.61 -4.34
N PRO A 342 4.71 10.21 -5.52
CA PRO A 342 5.69 11.29 -5.68
C PRO A 342 5.48 12.50 -4.76
N SER A 343 4.22 12.79 -4.44
CA SER A 343 3.84 13.87 -3.53
C SER A 343 4.20 13.60 -2.07
N ASN A 344 4.38 12.33 -1.69
CA ASN A 344 4.77 11.93 -0.33
C ASN A 344 5.64 10.66 -0.39
N PRO A 345 6.94 10.79 -0.71
CA PRO A 345 7.83 9.67 -0.96
C PRO A 345 8.45 9.14 0.34
N SER A 346 7.61 8.88 1.35
CA SER A 346 8.04 8.58 2.71
C SER A 346 7.67 7.17 3.18
N VAL A 347 8.61 6.48 3.83
CA VAL A 347 8.39 5.21 4.51
C VAL A 347 8.58 5.46 6.00
N HIS A 348 7.64 4.99 6.82
CA HIS A 348 7.71 5.20 8.26
C HIS A 348 7.53 3.89 9.01
N VAL A 349 8.50 3.54 9.85
CA VAL A 349 8.51 2.34 10.70
C VAL A 349 8.36 2.77 12.15
N ALA A 350 7.20 2.50 12.75
CA ALA A 350 6.87 2.92 14.11
C ALA A 350 7.17 1.81 15.11
N MET A 351 7.95 2.13 16.14
CA MET A 351 8.18 1.30 17.33
C MET A 351 7.32 1.80 18.50
N PRO A 352 7.30 1.12 19.67
CA PRO A 352 6.53 1.60 20.82
C PRO A 352 6.93 3.02 21.28
N GLU A 353 8.22 3.34 21.29
CA GLU A 353 8.74 4.60 21.89
C GLU A 353 9.34 5.59 20.89
N TYR A 354 9.63 5.16 19.66
CA TYR A 354 10.27 5.99 18.63
C TYR A 354 9.83 5.54 17.24
N ALA A 355 10.26 6.24 16.21
CA ALA A 355 10.08 5.81 14.83
C ALA A 355 11.31 6.11 13.97
N LEU A 356 11.34 5.47 12.81
CA LEU A 356 12.24 5.78 11.71
C LEU A 356 11.42 6.21 10.49
N GLY A 357 11.72 7.39 9.97
CA GLY A 357 11.28 7.84 8.67
C GLY A 357 12.39 7.68 7.64
N MET A 358 12.07 7.21 6.43
CA MET A 358 12.94 7.27 5.27
C MET A 358 12.25 8.08 4.16
N LEU A 359 13.02 8.90 3.44
CA LEU A 359 12.48 9.88 2.52
C LEU A 359 13.38 10.07 1.31
N CYS A 360 12.80 10.15 0.11
CA CYS A 360 13.50 10.66 -1.08
C CYS A 360 13.56 12.20 -1.04
N GLU A 361 14.73 12.78 -1.29
CA GLU A 361 14.98 14.22 -1.16
C GLU A 361 15.07 14.93 -2.52
N ASP A 362 15.59 14.29 -3.57
CA ASP A 362 15.74 14.90 -4.90
C ASP A 362 14.54 14.66 -5.84
N ASP A 363 14.36 15.54 -6.82
CA ASP A 363 13.20 15.54 -7.70
C ASP A 363 13.04 14.28 -8.54
N VAL A 364 14.15 13.74 -9.11
CA VAL A 364 14.08 12.55 -9.96
C VAL A 364 13.73 11.34 -9.12
N PHE A 365 14.41 11.15 -8.00
CA PHE A 365 14.15 10.01 -7.15
C PHE A 365 12.75 10.09 -6.55
N ARG A 366 12.31 11.26 -6.08
CA ARG A 366 10.94 11.46 -5.60
C ARG A 366 9.91 11.13 -6.67
N ASN A 367 10.12 11.56 -7.90
CA ASN A 367 9.20 11.31 -9.01
C ASN A 367 9.15 9.84 -9.45
N GLN A 368 10.27 9.12 -9.32
CA GLN A 368 10.39 7.73 -9.75
C GLN A 368 10.15 6.70 -8.64
N ALA A 369 10.29 7.11 -7.38
CA ALA A 369 10.36 6.15 -6.27
C ALA A 369 9.04 5.42 -6.02
N ARG A 370 9.19 4.12 -5.79
CA ARG A 370 8.20 3.26 -5.14
C ARG A 370 8.63 3.04 -3.70
N LEU A 371 7.66 3.13 -2.81
CA LEU A 371 7.79 2.85 -1.38
C LEU A 371 7.36 1.41 -1.16
N TYR A 372 8.08 0.63 -0.36
CA TYR A 372 7.73 -0.78 -0.22
C TYR A 372 7.98 -1.35 1.18
N CYS A 373 7.28 -2.44 1.45
CA CYS A 373 7.49 -3.33 2.58
C CYS A 373 7.41 -4.77 2.06
N THR A 374 8.34 -5.63 2.44
CA THR A 374 8.33 -7.06 2.09
C THR A 374 8.24 -7.91 3.35
N SER A 375 7.73 -9.14 3.22
CA SER A 375 7.71 -10.14 4.30
C SER A 375 8.79 -11.22 4.14
N GLU A 376 9.38 -11.38 2.95
CA GLU A 376 10.34 -12.45 2.64
C GLU A 376 11.48 -11.95 1.74
N PRO A 377 12.65 -11.56 2.30
CA PRO A 377 12.85 -11.30 3.72
C PRO A 377 12.09 -10.04 4.18
N PRO A 378 11.74 -9.93 5.47
CA PRO A 378 11.12 -8.75 6.03
C PRO A 378 12.00 -7.50 5.85
N ALA A 379 11.53 -6.51 5.09
CA ALA A 379 12.25 -5.25 4.86
C ALA A 379 11.28 -4.11 4.58
N ALA A 380 11.72 -2.87 4.80
CA ALA A 380 11.01 -1.68 4.33
C ALA A 380 11.98 -0.74 3.64
N GLY A 381 11.52 -0.09 2.57
CA GLY A 381 12.43 0.69 1.75
C GLY A 381 11.81 1.66 0.74
N ILE A 382 12.70 2.39 0.07
CA ILE A 382 12.43 3.20 -1.12
C ILE A 382 13.25 2.64 -2.28
N ARG A 383 12.68 2.60 -3.49
CA ARG A 383 13.39 2.13 -4.68
C ARG A 383 12.93 2.83 -5.95
N THR A 384 13.79 2.90 -6.96
CA THR A 384 13.42 3.24 -8.33
C THR A 384 13.79 2.08 -9.23
N GLU A 385 12.94 1.81 -10.21
CA GLU A 385 13.17 0.81 -11.26
C GLU A 385 13.34 1.50 -12.64
N MET A 386 13.45 2.82 -12.64
CA MET A 386 13.36 3.67 -13.84
C MET A 386 14.55 4.62 -13.99
N LEU A 387 15.62 4.45 -13.19
CA LEU A 387 16.79 5.30 -13.33
C LEU A 387 17.48 4.99 -14.65
N ARG A 388 17.70 6.03 -15.46
CA ARG A 388 18.43 5.94 -16.72
C ARG A 388 19.49 7.03 -16.75
N LEU A 389 20.72 6.64 -17.04
CA LEU A 389 21.86 7.54 -17.23
C LEU A 389 22.31 7.47 -18.69
N ALA A 390 22.59 8.62 -19.31
CA ALA A 390 23.26 8.73 -20.60
C ALA A 390 24.71 8.22 -20.49
N PRO A 391 25.40 7.97 -21.62
CA PRO A 391 26.83 7.63 -21.60
C PRO A 391 27.63 8.68 -20.82
N GLY A 392 28.45 8.24 -19.86
CA GLY A 392 29.24 9.11 -18.98
C GLY A 392 28.45 10.00 -18.00
N GLU A 393 27.10 9.94 -17.99
CA GLU A 393 26.29 10.81 -17.15
C GLU A 393 26.47 10.47 -15.67
N THR A 394 26.44 11.50 -14.82
CA THR A 394 26.36 11.37 -13.37
C THR A 394 25.07 11.98 -12.86
N TYR A 395 24.31 11.21 -12.07
CA TYR A 395 23.16 11.72 -11.32
C TYR A 395 23.34 11.45 -9.83
N THR A 396 22.88 12.38 -9.00
CA THR A 396 22.95 12.25 -7.53
C THR A 396 21.56 11.99 -6.96
N LEU A 397 21.31 10.75 -6.53
CA LEU A 397 20.15 10.42 -5.72
C LEU A 397 20.38 10.89 -4.28
N ARG A 398 19.41 11.59 -3.71
CA ARG A 398 19.44 12.08 -2.33
C ARG A 398 18.31 11.45 -1.54
N TRP A 399 18.63 10.93 -0.37
CA TRP A 399 17.67 10.37 0.55
C TRP A 399 18.11 10.55 1.99
N SER A 400 17.16 10.47 2.91
CA SER A 400 17.40 10.74 4.32
C SER A 400 16.72 9.73 5.23
N ILE A 401 17.31 9.53 6.42
CA ILE A 401 16.70 8.81 7.53
C ILE A 401 16.44 9.76 8.69
N TYR A 402 15.23 9.75 9.22
CA TYR A 402 14.77 10.55 10.35
C TYR A 402 14.48 9.64 11.55
N PRO A 403 15.36 9.59 12.55
CA PRO A 403 15.03 9.09 13.88
C PRO A 403 14.08 10.07 14.58
N VAL A 404 12.92 9.60 15.03
CA VAL A 404 11.86 10.44 15.62
C VAL A 404 11.61 10.01 17.05
N ALA A 405 11.56 10.96 17.98
CA ALA A 405 11.45 10.70 19.42
C ALA A 405 10.05 10.23 19.86
N SER A 406 9.16 9.99 18.90
CA SER A 406 7.84 9.41 19.11
C SER A 406 7.53 8.42 18.00
N ARG A 407 6.49 7.62 18.22
CA ARG A 407 5.93 6.71 17.21
C ARG A 407 4.99 7.39 16.21
N ASP A 408 4.73 8.68 16.37
CA ASP A 408 3.71 9.42 15.64
C ASP A 408 4.20 9.75 14.22
N TYR A 409 3.38 9.41 13.23
CA TYR A 409 3.70 9.67 11.82
C TYR A 409 3.78 11.17 11.50
N TYR A 410 2.94 11.99 12.11
CA TYR A 410 2.96 13.43 11.88
C TYR A 410 4.15 14.11 12.56
N ASP A 411 4.72 13.55 13.63
CA ASP A 411 5.98 14.06 14.19
C ASP A 411 7.11 13.91 13.18
N PHE A 412 7.21 12.76 12.51
CA PHE A 412 8.11 12.57 11.38
C PHE A 412 7.85 13.59 10.26
N ILE A 413 6.61 13.71 9.80
CA ILE A 413 6.27 14.64 8.72
C ILE A 413 6.53 16.09 9.10
N ASN A 414 6.34 16.48 10.36
CA ASN A 414 6.63 17.82 10.84
C ASN A 414 8.14 18.11 10.82
N LEU A 415 9.00 17.13 11.13
CA LEU A 415 10.46 17.27 10.96
C LEU A 415 10.82 17.49 9.49
N VAL A 416 10.22 16.73 8.58
CA VAL A 416 10.43 16.89 7.13
C VAL A 416 9.99 18.27 6.65
N ARG A 417 8.80 18.72 7.05
CA ARG A 417 8.28 20.04 6.66
C ARG A 417 9.13 21.19 7.19
N GLN A 418 9.71 21.05 8.38
CA GLN A 418 10.66 22.02 8.92
C GLN A 418 11.91 22.12 8.04
N ASP A 419 12.47 20.98 7.63
CA ASP A 419 13.67 20.94 6.78
C ASP A 419 13.40 21.46 5.36
N TRP A 420 12.25 21.11 4.79
CA TRP A 420 11.84 21.55 3.45
C TRP A 420 11.32 22.99 3.42
N GLY A 421 11.15 23.64 4.58
CA GLY A 421 10.50 24.96 4.65
C GLY A 421 9.05 24.95 4.18
N SER A 422 8.36 23.80 4.24
CA SER A 422 7.01 23.61 3.72
C SER A 422 5.91 23.76 4.78
N ASN A 423 6.23 24.41 5.91
CA ASN A 423 5.27 24.79 6.94
C ASN A 423 4.69 26.17 6.58
N TYR A 424 3.62 26.18 5.79
CA TYR A 424 2.90 27.40 5.45
C TYR A 424 1.43 27.31 5.86
N THR A 425 0.85 28.46 6.19
CA THR A 425 -0.55 28.56 6.57
C THR A 425 -1.43 28.37 5.34
N VAL A 426 -2.33 27.37 5.39
CA VAL A 426 -3.42 27.26 4.42
C VAL A 426 -4.47 28.31 4.80
N LEU A 427 -4.57 29.40 4.02
CA LEU A 427 -5.44 30.54 4.35
C LEU A 427 -6.95 30.23 4.28
N GLY A 428 -7.31 29.09 3.71
CA GLY A 428 -8.67 28.58 3.64
C GLY A 428 -8.84 27.53 2.55
N PRO A 429 -10.03 26.93 2.45
CA PRO A 429 -10.33 25.97 1.41
C PRO A 429 -10.25 26.61 0.02
N TRP A 430 -9.95 25.77 -0.96
CA TRP A 430 -9.95 26.13 -2.37
C TRP A 430 -10.94 25.26 -3.12
N THR A 431 -11.34 25.68 -4.31
CA THR A 431 -12.26 24.92 -5.17
C THR A 431 -11.76 24.89 -6.59
N PHE A 432 -12.03 23.79 -7.29
CA PHE A 432 -11.95 23.78 -8.73
C PHE A 432 -13.17 24.48 -9.31
N PHE A 433 -12.98 25.29 -10.35
CA PHE A 433 -14.10 25.82 -11.13
C PHE A 433 -14.04 25.36 -12.57
N ASN A 434 -15.20 25.34 -13.21
CA ASN A 434 -15.31 25.25 -14.66
C ASN A 434 -15.74 26.64 -15.18
N PRO A 435 -15.03 27.24 -16.16
CA PRO A 435 -15.35 28.56 -16.69
C PRO A 435 -16.79 28.68 -17.18
N ASP A 436 -17.29 27.68 -17.91
CA ASP A 436 -18.68 27.68 -18.40
C ASP A 436 -19.67 27.67 -17.22
N THR A 437 -19.39 26.90 -16.18
CA THR A 437 -20.23 26.88 -14.97
C THR A 437 -20.21 28.23 -14.25
N ILE A 438 -19.03 28.85 -14.13
CA ILE A 438 -18.90 30.19 -13.53
C ILE A 438 -19.65 31.24 -14.34
N LEU A 439 -19.52 31.23 -15.68
CA LEU A 439 -20.21 32.18 -16.56
C LEU A 439 -21.73 31.98 -16.57
N ALA A 440 -22.20 30.73 -16.45
CA ALA A 440 -23.62 30.41 -16.40
C ALA A 440 -24.27 30.64 -15.04
N THR A 441 -23.48 30.80 -13.96
CA THR A 441 -24.01 30.95 -12.60
C THR A 441 -24.08 32.44 -12.23
N PRO A 442 -25.23 32.95 -11.75
CA PRO A 442 -25.33 34.32 -11.27
C PRO A 442 -24.28 34.63 -10.20
N VAL A 443 -23.62 35.78 -10.29
CA VAL A 443 -22.52 36.17 -9.39
C VAL A 443 -22.88 36.09 -7.91
N GLU A 444 -24.14 36.40 -7.56
CA GLU A 444 -24.62 36.32 -6.18
C GLU A 444 -24.66 34.90 -5.64
N ARG A 445 -25.00 33.91 -6.49
CA ARG A 445 -24.98 32.48 -6.12
C ARG A 445 -23.55 31.97 -5.90
N ILE A 446 -22.62 32.37 -6.76
CA ILE A 446 -21.19 32.05 -6.61
C ILE A 446 -20.69 32.63 -5.28
N ARG A 447 -21.01 33.90 -5.02
CA ARG A 447 -20.60 34.61 -3.80
C ARG A 447 -21.18 33.97 -2.54
N GLU A 448 -22.47 33.62 -2.55
CA GLU A 448 -23.14 32.89 -1.47
C GLU A 448 -22.43 31.56 -1.19
N GLN A 449 -22.18 30.76 -2.23
CA GLN A 449 -21.52 29.46 -2.11
C GLN A 449 -20.09 29.59 -1.58
N PHE A 450 -19.31 30.54 -2.10
CA PHE A 450 -17.92 30.76 -1.69
C PHE A 450 -17.84 31.23 -0.24
N ARG A 451 -18.73 32.14 0.18
CA ARG A 451 -18.83 32.58 1.58
C ARG A 451 -19.23 31.44 2.50
N ARG A 452 -20.27 30.68 2.14
CA ARG A 452 -20.77 29.56 2.94
C ARG A 452 -19.71 28.48 3.15
N LEU A 453 -18.93 28.17 2.12
CA LEU A 453 -17.87 27.16 2.16
C LEU A 453 -16.52 27.72 2.61
N GLY A 454 -16.42 29.03 2.86
CA GLY A 454 -15.17 29.70 3.22
C GLY A 454 -14.10 29.68 2.11
N ILE A 455 -14.47 29.47 0.84
CA ILE A 455 -13.52 29.37 -0.29
C ILE A 455 -12.70 30.67 -0.39
N ARG A 456 -11.37 30.52 -0.39
CA ARG A 456 -10.40 31.61 -0.53
C ARG A 456 -9.73 31.64 -1.90
N TYR A 457 -9.62 30.48 -2.55
CA TYR A 457 -8.97 30.34 -3.84
C TYR A 457 -9.87 29.54 -4.79
N ALA A 458 -10.01 30.00 -6.02
CA ALA A 458 -10.69 29.27 -7.09
C ALA A 458 -9.66 28.96 -8.17
N CYS A 459 -9.48 27.68 -8.47
CA CYS A 459 -8.45 27.20 -9.37
C CYS A 459 -9.12 26.54 -10.59
N TYR A 460 -8.59 26.80 -11.79
CA TYR A 460 -8.93 26.01 -12.97
C TYR A 460 -7.90 24.88 -13.12
N CYS A 461 -8.34 23.68 -13.47
CA CYS A 461 -7.55 22.44 -13.45
C CYS A 461 -6.52 22.31 -14.59
N GLY A 462 -5.59 23.26 -14.66
CA GLY A 462 -4.49 23.25 -15.62
C GLY A 462 -4.93 23.71 -17.00
N GLY A 463 -4.55 24.95 -17.36
CA GLY A 463 -4.55 25.46 -18.73
C GLY A 463 -5.92 25.64 -19.41
N TRP A 464 -6.35 26.88 -19.66
CA TRP A 464 -7.67 27.18 -20.24
C TRP A 464 -7.87 26.55 -21.63
N VAL A 465 -8.96 25.80 -21.79
CA VAL A 465 -9.45 25.29 -23.08
C VAL A 465 -10.89 25.72 -23.27
N ASP A 466 -11.15 26.57 -24.25
CA ASP A 466 -12.51 26.80 -24.71
C ASP A 466 -12.94 25.62 -25.59
N ARG A 467 -13.62 24.64 -24.99
CA ARG A 467 -14.09 23.46 -25.73
C ARG A 467 -15.10 23.78 -26.82
N LYS A 468 -15.71 24.97 -26.83
CA LYS A 468 -16.65 25.38 -27.89
C LYS A 468 -15.91 25.90 -29.11
N HIS A 469 -14.70 26.43 -28.95
CA HIS A 469 -13.91 27.02 -30.04
C HIS A 469 -12.70 26.17 -30.45
N ASP A 470 -12.01 25.51 -29.52
CA ASP A 470 -10.85 24.66 -29.79
C ASP A 470 -10.76 23.48 -28.78
N PRO A 471 -11.51 22.39 -29.01
CA PRO A 471 -11.57 21.26 -28.06
C PRO A 471 -10.27 20.46 -27.94
N LYS A 472 -9.25 20.70 -28.80
CA LYS A 472 -8.03 19.90 -28.88
C LYS A 472 -6.80 20.59 -28.30
N ARG A 473 -6.84 21.90 -28.05
CA ARG A 473 -5.67 22.64 -27.58
C ARG A 473 -5.67 22.80 -26.06
N ILE A 474 -4.84 22.01 -25.38
CA ILE A 474 -4.51 22.23 -23.97
C ILE A 474 -3.56 23.43 -23.91
N GLY A 475 -4.07 24.60 -23.55
CA GLY A 475 -3.24 25.78 -23.33
C GLY A 475 -2.54 25.66 -21.98
N PHE A 476 -1.34 25.07 -21.92
CA PHE A 476 -0.53 25.15 -20.69
C PHE A 476 -0.25 26.63 -20.38
N GLY A 477 -0.70 27.09 -19.22
CA GLY A 477 -0.39 28.43 -18.73
C GLY A 477 1.10 28.56 -18.46
N THR A 478 1.69 29.65 -18.96
CA THR A 478 3.02 30.14 -18.55
C THR A 478 3.02 30.58 -17.11
#